data_AF-A0A8H5I7E0-F1
#
_entry.id   AF-A0A8H5I7E0-F1
#
_cell.length_a   1.000
_cell.length_b   1.000
_cell.length_c   1.000
_cell.angle_alpha   90.00
_cell.angle_beta   90.00
_cell.angle_gamma   90.00
#
_symmetry.space_group_name_H-M   'P 1'
#
loop_
_entity.id
_entity.type
_entity.pdbx_description
1 polymer ?
#
loop_
_entity_poly.entity_id
_entity_poly.type
_entity_poly.pdbx_seq_one_letter_code
_entity_poly.pdbx_strand_id
1 'polypeptide(L)'
;MSRSSDRVFWRCSPVGGLRDAMFRLALETLEQGEYETVEILSTPKTTTGGRRAAIHFKVRLHYTDNGREASHDHKIRIEHRDANGRVWNFAKNRRPSNYDYSTVQAKNGPPSNCPRRRREQREAAAAAAQGYEDGWYADPYAAESGKTWRYFANGAWTDQTA
;
A
#
# COMPACT_ATOMS: atom_id res chain seq x y z
N MET A 1 -19.21 7.44 -9.08
CA MET A 1 -18.05 6.73 -9.69
C MET A 1 -16.92 7.75 -9.84
N SER A 2 -15.99 7.80 -8.88
CA SER A 2 -14.81 8.68 -8.97
C SER A 2 -13.85 8.10 -10.00
N ARG A 3 -13.47 8.85 -11.03
CA ARG A 3 -12.57 8.33 -12.07
C ARG A 3 -11.20 8.15 -11.44
N SER A 4 -10.62 6.94 -11.50
CA SER A 4 -9.32 6.62 -10.88
C SER A 4 -8.18 7.56 -11.30
N SER A 5 -8.34 8.27 -12.42
CA SER A 5 -7.43 9.32 -12.91
C SER A 5 -7.37 10.57 -12.02
N ASP A 6 -8.43 10.89 -11.28
CA ASP A 6 -8.51 12.11 -10.44
C ASP A 6 -7.70 11.98 -9.14
N ARG A 7 -7.13 10.79 -8.89
CA ARG A 7 -6.33 10.48 -7.69
C ARG A 7 -4.83 10.51 -7.93
N VAL A 8 -4.37 10.63 -9.18
CA VAL A 8 -2.95 10.57 -9.55
C VAL A 8 -2.52 11.85 -10.25
N PHE A 9 -1.67 12.64 -9.60
CA PHE A 9 -1.11 13.89 -10.11
C PHE A 9 0.32 13.72 -10.59
N TRP A 10 0.76 14.53 -11.57
CA TRP A 10 2.09 14.42 -12.17
C TRP A 10 2.87 15.73 -12.01
N ARG A 11 4.10 15.64 -11.48
CA ARG A 11 5.11 16.73 -11.49
C ARG A 11 6.26 16.46 -12.45
N CYS A 12 6.22 15.33 -13.13
CA CYS A 12 7.18 14.95 -14.16
C CYS A 12 6.46 14.35 -15.37
N SER A 13 7.15 14.29 -16.50
CA SER A 13 6.58 13.87 -17.79
C SER A 13 7.28 12.63 -18.34
N PRO A 14 7.04 11.42 -17.79
CA PRO A 14 7.52 10.19 -18.41
C PRO A 14 6.81 9.93 -19.75
N VAL A 15 7.49 9.19 -20.62
CA VAL A 15 7.02 8.88 -21.98
C VAL A 15 6.76 7.38 -22.17
N GLY A 16 5.82 7.06 -23.06
CA GLY A 16 5.49 5.70 -23.47
C GLY A 16 5.10 4.79 -22.29
N GLY A 17 5.42 3.50 -22.41
CA GLY A 17 5.04 2.48 -21.41
C GLY A 17 5.59 2.72 -20.00
N LEU A 18 6.63 3.56 -19.84
CA LEU A 18 7.10 3.95 -18.50
C LEU A 18 6.04 4.77 -17.75
N ARG A 19 5.29 5.64 -18.46
CA ARG A 19 4.21 6.42 -17.85
C ARG A 19 3.11 5.50 -17.32
N ASP A 20 2.70 4.52 -18.12
CA ASP A 20 1.64 3.58 -17.76
C ASP A 20 2.06 2.69 -16.58
N ALA A 21 3.30 2.21 -16.57
CA ALA A 21 3.86 1.47 -15.45
C ALA A 21 3.91 2.31 -14.17
N MET A 22 4.40 3.55 -14.24
CA MET A 22 4.45 4.45 -13.09
C MET A 22 3.06 4.78 -12.55
N PHE A 23 2.08 5.01 -13.44
CA PHE A 23 0.68 5.24 -13.07
C PHE A 23 0.12 4.05 -12.28
N ARG A 24 0.24 2.85 -12.84
CA ARG A 24 -0.25 1.61 -12.22
C ARG A 24 0.36 1.39 -10.85
N LEU A 25 1.69 1.51 -10.73
CA LEU A 25 2.38 1.27 -9.47
C LEU A 25 2.08 2.33 -8.40
N ALA A 26 1.90 3.59 -8.80
CA ALA A 26 1.48 4.66 -7.90
C ALA A 26 0.06 4.40 -7.36
N LEU A 27 -0.86 3.99 -8.23
CA LEU A 27 -2.23 3.64 -7.85
C LEU A 27 -2.26 2.42 -6.92
N GLU A 28 -1.51 1.37 -7.23
CA GLU A 28 -1.39 0.18 -6.39
C GLU A 28 -0.86 0.52 -4.99
N THR A 29 0.18 1.36 -4.90
CA THR A 29 0.74 1.80 -3.61
C THR A 29 -0.28 2.62 -2.81
N LEU A 30 -1.02 3.48 -3.50
CA LEU A 30 -2.08 4.30 -2.92
C LEU A 30 -3.22 3.42 -2.37
N GLU A 31 -3.66 2.41 -3.11
CA GLU A 31 -4.73 1.49 -2.69
C GLU A 31 -4.29 0.61 -1.52
N GLN A 32 -3.10 0.00 -1.61
CA GLN A 32 -2.56 -0.83 -0.53
C GLN A 32 -2.35 -0.04 0.77
N GLY A 33 -1.98 1.24 0.65
CA GLY A 33 -1.75 2.12 1.80
C GLY A 33 -3.00 2.84 2.31
N GLU A 34 -4.13 2.72 1.61
CA GLU A 34 -5.36 3.49 1.86
C GLU A 34 -5.15 5.02 1.82
N TYR A 35 -4.37 5.47 0.85
CA TYR A 35 -4.18 6.89 0.58
C TYR A 35 -5.31 7.45 -0.29
N GLU A 36 -5.57 8.73 -0.16
CA GLU A 36 -6.62 9.42 -0.91
C GLU A 36 -6.13 9.76 -2.32
N THR A 37 -4.96 10.40 -2.40
CA THR A 37 -4.32 10.81 -3.67
C THR A 37 -2.81 10.60 -3.64
N VAL A 38 -2.21 10.56 -4.84
CA VAL A 38 -0.77 10.39 -5.04
C VAL A 38 -0.26 11.39 -6.07
N GLU A 39 0.86 12.03 -5.78
CA GLU A 39 1.56 12.95 -6.67
C GLU A 39 2.91 12.35 -7.06
N ILE A 40 3.13 12.14 -8.36
CA ILE A 40 4.35 11.54 -8.90
C ILE A 40 5.39 12.62 -9.15
N LEU A 41 6.42 12.63 -8.31
CA LEU A 41 7.40 13.72 -8.20
C LEU A 41 8.57 13.59 -9.17
N SER A 42 8.96 12.37 -9.54
CA SER A 42 10.13 12.16 -10.41
C SER A 42 10.01 10.91 -11.25
N THR A 43 10.79 10.82 -12.32
CA THR A 43 10.97 9.58 -13.08
C THR A 43 12.17 8.79 -12.55
N PRO A 44 12.22 7.45 -12.76
CA PRO A 44 13.43 6.67 -12.52
C PRO A 44 14.58 7.19 -13.39
N LYS A 45 15.75 7.41 -12.78
CA LYS A 45 16.93 7.90 -13.50
C LYS A 45 17.75 6.72 -14.03
N THR A 46 17.95 6.68 -15.35
CA THR A 46 18.93 5.80 -15.99
C THR A 46 20.27 6.52 -16.13
N THR A 47 21.33 5.98 -15.53
CA THR A 47 22.76 6.36 -15.69
C THR A 47 23.07 7.87 -15.75
N THR A 48 23.53 8.44 -14.63
CA THR A 48 24.20 9.75 -14.63
C THR A 48 25.61 9.58 -14.07
N GLY A 49 26.62 9.75 -14.92
CA GLY A 49 28.03 9.96 -14.53
C GLY A 49 28.59 8.96 -13.50
N GLY A 50 28.60 7.66 -13.80
CA GLY A 50 29.24 6.64 -12.95
C GLY A 50 28.57 6.37 -11.59
N ARG A 51 27.49 7.08 -11.24
CA ARG A 51 26.69 6.83 -10.02
C ARG A 51 25.55 5.87 -10.31
N ARG A 52 25.33 4.92 -9.39
CA ARG A 52 24.31 3.86 -9.47
C ARG A 52 22.95 4.44 -9.89
N ALA A 53 22.32 3.85 -10.90
CA ALA A 53 21.01 4.31 -11.37
C ALA A 53 19.95 4.20 -10.26
N ALA A 54 19.04 5.16 -10.22
CA ALA A 54 17.94 5.15 -9.27
C ALA A 54 16.81 4.27 -9.82
N ILE A 55 16.74 3.03 -9.35
CA ILE A 55 15.66 2.07 -9.65
C ILE A 55 14.36 2.39 -8.89
N HIS A 56 14.06 3.67 -8.71
CA HIS A 56 12.87 4.11 -8.01
C HIS A 56 12.37 5.43 -8.59
N PHE A 57 11.08 5.67 -8.41
CA PHE A 57 10.50 6.99 -8.57
C PHE A 57 9.97 7.51 -7.24
N LYS A 58 9.95 8.83 -7.08
CA LYS A 58 9.45 9.48 -5.89
C LYS A 58 7.98 9.82 -6.07
N VAL A 59 7.20 9.59 -5.04
CA VAL A 59 5.81 10.00 -4.94
C VAL A 59 5.56 10.73 -3.63
N ARG A 60 4.55 11.56 -3.60
CA ARG A 60 3.94 12.09 -2.37
C ARG A 60 2.54 11.52 -2.24
N LEU A 61 2.25 10.91 -1.10
CA LEU A 61 0.99 10.24 -0.81
C LEU A 61 0.21 11.07 0.19
N HIS A 62 -1.05 11.40 -0.10
CA HIS A 62 -1.89 12.25 0.75
C HIS A 62 -3.00 11.43 1.42
N TYR A 63 -3.30 11.77 2.67
CA TYR A 63 -4.34 11.14 3.47
C TYR A 63 -4.83 12.08 4.56
N THR A 64 -6.02 11.83 5.09
CA THR A 64 -6.53 12.47 6.29
C THR A 64 -6.25 11.62 7.54
N ASP A 65 -5.68 12.23 8.58
CA ASP A 65 -5.52 11.61 9.90
C ASP A 65 -6.22 12.46 10.96
N ASN A 66 -7.24 11.91 11.60
CA ASN A 66 -8.06 12.59 12.62
C ASN A 66 -8.55 13.98 12.18
N GLY A 67 -9.02 14.09 10.93
CA GLY A 67 -9.53 15.34 10.35
C GLY A 67 -8.46 16.34 9.90
N ARG A 68 -7.17 15.97 9.93
CA ARG A 68 -6.07 16.81 9.43
C ARG A 68 -5.45 16.18 8.19
N GLU A 69 -5.17 17.02 7.20
CA GLU A 69 -4.42 16.60 6.01
C GLU A 69 -2.97 16.27 6.40
N ALA A 70 -2.50 15.13 5.93
CA ALA A 70 -1.15 14.66 6.09
C ALA A 70 -0.60 14.13 4.76
N SER A 71 0.73 14.15 4.62
CA SER A 71 1.39 13.59 3.43
C SER A 71 2.68 12.88 3.76
N HIS A 72 3.03 11.90 2.93
CA HIS A 72 4.28 11.15 3.01
C HIS A 72 5.01 11.16 1.68
N ASP A 73 6.28 11.58 1.69
CA ASP A 73 7.18 11.33 0.58
C ASP A 73 7.64 9.86 0.62
N HIS A 74 7.44 9.14 -0.47
CA HIS A 74 7.77 7.73 -0.61
C HIS A 74 8.56 7.46 -1.89
N LYS A 75 9.37 6.39 -1.85
CA LYS A 75 10.16 5.92 -3.00
C LYS A 75 9.63 4.56 -3.40
N ILE A 76 8.94 4.49 -4.53
CA ILE A 76 8.50 3.22 -5.11
C ILE A 76 9.71 2.66 -5.87
N ARG A 77 10.34 1.63 -5.30
CA ARG A 77 11.43 0.89 -5.97
C ARG A 77 10.80 -0.05 -6.97
N ILE A 78 11.31 0.00 -8.19
CA ILE A 78 10.82 -0.84 -9.29
C ILE A 78 11.77 -2.02 -9.49
N GLU A 79 11.19 -3.18 -9.73
CA GLU A 79 11.87 -4.35 -10.27
C GLU A 79 11.28 -4.71 -11.63
N HIS A 80 12.11 -5.28 -12.49
CA HIS A 80 11.70 -5.74 -13.80
C HIS A 80 11.88 -7.24 -13.84
N ARG A 81 10.88 -7.93 -14.40
CA ARG A 81 11.01 -9.35 -14.71
C ARG A 81 11.02 -9.49 -16.23
N ASP A 82 11.98 -10.26 -16.74
CA ASP A 82 11.95 -10.66 -18.14
C ASP A 82 10.82 -11.66 -18.40
N ALA A 83 10.61 -12.04 -19.67
CA ALA A 83 9.60 -13.01 -20.07
C ALA A 83 9.77 -14.39 -19.41
N ASN A 84 10.94 -14.68 -18.84
CA ASN A 84 11.25 -15.92 -18.13
C ASN A 84 11.17 -15.76 -16.59
N GLY A 85 10.66 -14.62 -16.11
CA GLY A 85 10.52 -14.32 -14.68
C GLY A 85 11.82 -13.93 -13.98
N ARG A 86 12.95 -13.78 -14.69
CA ARG A 86 14.23 -13.39 -14.08
C ARG A 86 14.26 -11.89 -13.83
N VAL A 87 14.78 -11.53 -12.65
CA VAL A 87 14.89 -10.13 -12.23
C VAL A 87 15.98 -9.42 -13.04
N TRP A 88 15.59 -8.36 -13.75
CA TRP A 88 16.44 -7.54 -14.58
C TRP A 88 16.84 -6.25 -13.86
N ASN A 89 18.14 -5.96 -13.80
CA ASN A 89 18.64 -4.79 -13.08
C ASN A 89 18.67 -3.54 -13.98
N PHE A 90 17.66 -2.69 -13.83
CA PHE A 90 17.48 -1.43 -14.56
C PHE A 90 18.69 -0.48 -14.48
N ALA A 91 19.53 -0.60 -13.44
CA ALA A 91 20.69 0.27 -13.26
C ALA A 91 21.92 -0.14 -14.06
N LYS A 92 22.00 -1.40 -14.51
CA LYS A 92 23.21 -1.98 -15.10
C LYS A 92 23.09 -2.26 -16.59
N ASN A 93 21.87 -2.46 -17.10
CA ASN A 93 21.66 -2.92 -18.47
C ASN A 93 21.07 -1.81 -19.35
N ARG A 94 21.60 -1.64 -20.57
CA ARG A 94 20.95 -0.81 -21.59
C ARG A 94 19.60 -1.44 -21.97
N ARG A 95 18.56 -0.61 -22.08
CA ARG A 95 17.23 -1.05 -22.50
C ARG A 95 17.25 -1.33 -24.01
N PRO A 96 16.71 -2.48 -24.47
CA PRO A 96 16.39 -2.64 -25.88
C PRO A 96 15.25 -1.68 -26.26
N SER A 97 15.14 -1.35 -27.55
CA SER A 97 14.13 -0.42 -28.06
C SER A 97 12.69 -0.92 -27.87
N ASN A 98 12.50 -2.24 -27.78
CA ASN A 98 11.22 -2.92 -27.56
C ASN A 98 10.98 -3.32 -26.09
N TYR A 99 11.51 -2.55 -25.15
CA TYR A 99 11.38 -2.88 -23.73
C TYR A 99 9.92 -2.91 -23.27
N ASP A 100 9.49 -4.05 -22.72
CA ASP A 100 8.15 -4.18 -22.17
C ASP A 100 8.08 -3.61 -20.74
N TYR A 101 7.28 -2.57 -20.57
CA TYR A 101 7.02 -1.94 -19.28
C TYR A 101 5.80 -2.54 -18.55
N SER A 102 5.09 -3.48 -19.16
CA SER A 102 3.96 -4.16 -18.51
C SER A 102 4.43 -4.98 -17.31
N THR A 103 5.63 -5.57 -17.37
CA THR A 103 6.19 -6.46 -16.34
C THR A 103 6.84 -5.73 -15.15
N VAL A 104 6.82 -4.39 -15.12
CA VAL A 104 7.40 -3.63 -14.00
C VAL A 104 6.58 -3.83 -12.73
N GLN A 105 7.23 -4.15 -11.62
CA GLN A 105 6.59 -4.35 -10.32
C GLN A 105 7.20 -3.45 -9.26
N ALA A 106 6.42 -3.08 -8.25
CA ALA A 106 6.94 -2.45 -7.05
C ALA A 106 7.63 -3.51 -6.18
N LYS A 107 8.91 -3.28 -5.87
CA LYS A 107 9.69 -4.16 -4.98
C LYS A 107 9.32 -3.98 -3.51
N ASN A 108 8.79 -2.82 -3.15
CA ASN A 108 8.41 -2.50 -1.79
C ASN A 108 6.95 -2.07 -1.74
N GLY A 109 6.28 -2.42 -0.64
CA GLY A 109 4.94 -1.95 -0.34
C GLY A 109 4.91 -0.49 0.14
N PRO A 110 3.73 -0.03 0.60
CA PRO A 110 3.53 1.34 1.08
C PRO A 110 4.42 1.67 2.29
N PRO A 111 4.55 2.98 2.64
CA PRO A 111 5.27 3.40 3.84
C PRO A 111 4.85 2.64 5.10
N SER A 112 5.80 2.37 6.00
CA SER A 112 5.54 1.59 7.23
C SER A 112 4.48 2.20 8.14
N ASN A 113 4.30 3.53 8.09
CA ASN A 113 3.31 4.26 8.87
C ASN A 113 2.10 4.67 8.01
N CYS A 114 1.71 3.84 7.03
CA CYS A 114 0.56 4.10 6.20
C CYS A 114 -0.75 4.13 7.01
N PRO A 115 -1.78 4.85 6.50
CA PRO A 115 -3.11 4.88 7.11
C PRO A 115 -3.63 3.51 7.49
N ARG A 116 -3.54 2.54 6.56
CA ARG A 116 -3.98 1.16 6.80
C ARG A 116 -3.32 0.53 8.03
N ARG A 117 -1.99 0.58 8.12
CA ARG A 117 -1.25 -0.02 9.25
C ARG A 117 -1.52 0.71 10.56
N ARG A 118 -1.71 2.04 10.52
CA ARG A 118 -2.14 2.80 11.72
C ARG A 118 -3.53 2.40 12.18
N ARG A 119 -4.46 2.13 11.26
CA ARG A 119 -5.78 1.59 11.60
C ARG A 119 -5.66 0.20 12.22
N GLU A 120 -4.94 -0.72 11.57
CA GLU A 120 -4.68 -2.07 12.09
C GLU A 120 -4.04 -2.03 13.50
N GLN A 121 -3.09 -1.12 13.74
CA GLN A 121 -2.49 -0.93 15.07
C GLN A 121 -3.48 -0.39 16.11
N ARG A 122 -4.35 0.56 15.73
CA ARG A 122 -5.40 1.09 16.62
C ARG A 122 -6.43 0.02 16.96
N GLU A 123 -6.85 -0.77 15.98
CA GLU A 123 -7.78 -1.89 16.16
C GLU A 123 -7.16 -2.97 17.05
N ALA A 124 -5.90 -3.33 16.83
CA ALA A 124 -5.18 -4.28 17.69
C ALA A 124 -5.00 -3.75 19.12
N ALA A 125 -4.68 -2.46 19.29
CA ALA A 125 -4.57 -1.83 20.60
C ALA A 125 -5.93 -1.73 21.30
N ALA A 126 -7.01 -1.46 20.57
CA ALA A 126 -8.37 -1.45 21.12
C ALA A 126 -8.79 -2.86 21.57
N ALA A 127 -8.50 -3.88 20.76
CA ALA A 127 -8.74 -5.29 21.12
C ALA A 127 -7.91 -5.73 22.34
N ALA A 128 -6.65 -5.29 22.44
CA ALA A 128 -5.79 -5.57 23.59
C ALA A 128 -6.19 -4.79 24.85
N ALA A 129 -6.60 -3.52 24.70
CA ALA A 129 -7.08 -2.68 25.80
C ALA A 129 -8.47 -3.10 26.30
N GLN A 130 -9.23 -3.80 25.46
CA GLN A 130 -10.48 -4.45 25.85
C GLN A 130 -10.28 -5.69 26.70
N GLY A 131 -9.04 -6.07 27.05
CA GLY A 131 -8.64 -7.12 28.00
C GLY A 131 -9.78 -7.80 28.75
N TYR A 132 -10.51 -8.64 28.03
CA TYR A 132 -11.61 -9.40 28.59
C TYR A 132 -10.94 -10.50 29.41
N GLU A 133 -11.25 -10.56 30.70
CA GLU A 133 -10.90 -11.72 31.50
C GLU A 133 -11.71 -12.92 31.02
N ASP A 134 -11.28 -14.12 31.38
CA ASP A 134 -12.07 -15.31 31.09
C ASP A 134 -13.45 -15.19 31.78
N GLY A 135 -14.53 -15.12 31.00
CA GLY A 135 -15.83 -14.69 31.53
C GLY A 135 -16.96 -14.57 30.52
N TRP A 136 -18.18 -14.43 31.04
CA TRP A 136 -19.39 -14.20 30.24
C TRP A 136 -19.67 -12.71 30.05
N TYR A 137 -19.88 -12.31 28.80
CA TYR A 137 -20.16 -10.91 28.43
C TYR A 137 -21.37 -10.84 27.49
N ALA A 138 -22.05 -9.70 27.51
CA ALA A 138 -23.16 -9.44 26.59
C ALA A 138 -22.65 -9.49 25.14
N ASP A 139 -23.37 -10.20 24.26
CA ASP A 139 -22.96 -10.35 22.87
C ASP A 139 -23.17 -9.03 22.09
N PRO A 140 -22.11 -8.37 21.60
CA PRO A 140 -22.25 -7.16 20.79
C PRO A 140 -22.92 -7.43 19.42
N TYR A 141 -23.04 -8.70 19.01
CA TYR A 141 -23.65 -9.14 17.75
C TYR A 141 -24.92 -9.97 17.97
N ALA A 142 -25.62 -9.79 19.10
CA ALA A 142 -26.79 -10.59 19.47
C ALA A 142 -27.89 -10.69 18.39
N ALA A 143 -28.02 -9.67 17.55
CA ALA A 143 -28.96 -9.65 16.43
C ALA A 143 -28.61 -10.63 15.30
N GLU A 144 -27.34 -10.96 15.11
CA GLU A 144 -26.84 -11.85 14.05
C GLU A 144 -26.68 -13.29 14.56
N SER A 145 -26.22 -13.46 15.80
CA SER A 145 -25.98 -14.78 16.40
C SER A 145 -27.23 -15.40 17.03
N GLY A 146 -28.24 -14.59 17.34
CA GLY A 146 -29.40 -14.99 18.15
C GLY A 146 -29.07 -15.27 19.62
N LYS A 147 -27.85 -14.99 20.08
CA LYS A 147 -27.39 -15.20 21.45
C LYS A 147 -27.22 -13.88 22.17
N THR A 148 -27.58 -13.82 23.45
CA THR A 148 -27.45 -12.59 24.25
C THR A 148 -26.15 -12.53 25.05
N TRP A 149 -25.45 -13.65 25.21
CA TRP A 149 -24.21 -13.77 25.98
C TRP A 149 -23.18 -14.63 25.23
N ARG A 150 -21.89 -14.28 25.36
CA ARG A 150 -20.75 -15.05 24.83
C ARG A 150 -19.69 -15.20 25.91
N TYR A 151 -18.97 -16.32 25.87
CA TYR A 151 -17.89 -16.61 26.80
C TYR A 151 -16.55 -16.29 26.14
N PHE A 152 -15.79 -15.37 26.73
CA PHE A 152 -14.40 -15.11 26.35
C PHE A 152 -13.51 -16.01 27.18
N ALA A 153 -12.62 -16.77 26.54
CA ALA A 153 -11.56 -17.47 27.25
C ALA A 153 -10.33 -17.65 26.38
N ASN A 154 -9.14 -17.63 27.00
CA ASN A 154 -7.87 -17.84 26.31
C ASN A 154 -7.66 -16.90 25.11
N GLY A 155 -8.17 -15.67 25.17
CA GLY A 155 -8.03 -14.69 24.08
C GLY A 155 -8.99 -14.87 22.91
N ALA A 156 -9.99 -15.77 23.02
CA ALA A 156 -10.97 -16.03 21.96
C ALA A 156 -12.41 -16.05 22.49
N TRP A 157 -13.35 -15.57 21.68
CA TRP A 157 -14.77 -15.70 21.94
C TRP A 157 -15.25 -17.10 21.54
N THR A 158 -15.93 -17.79 22.45
CA THR A 158 -16.56 -19.08 22.19
C THR A 158 -18.07 -18.92 22.05
N ASP A 159 -18.60 -19.43 20.94
CA ASP A 159 -20.04 -19.46 20.68
C ASP A 159 -20.62 -20.74 21.28
N GLN A 160 -20.54 -20.96 22.60
CA GLN A 160 -21.28 -22.07 23.18
C GLN A 160 -22.78 -21.79 23.11
N THR A 161 -23.51 -22.62 22.38
CA THR A 161 -24.96 -22.80 22.53
C THR A 161 -25.19 -23.64 23.78
N ALA A 162 -26.15 -23.25 24.62
CA ALA A 162 -26.76 -24.17 25.57
C ALA A 162 -27.43 -25.33 24.82
#